data_AF-A0A940UAL9-F1
#
_entry.id   AF-A0A940UAL9-F1
#
_cell.length_a   1.000
_cell.length_b   1.000
_cell.length_c   1.000
_cell.angle_alpha   90.00
_cell.angle_beta   90.00
_cell.angle_gamma   90.00
#
_symmetry.space_group_name_H-M   'P 1'
#
loop_
_entity.id
_entity.type
_entity.pdbx_description
1 polymer ?
#
loop_
_entity_poly.entity_id
_entity_poly.type
_entity_poly.pdbx_seq_one_letter_code
_entity_poly.pdbx_strand_id
1 'polypeptide(L)'
;MAIKKYKPTSPGRRFQTGFTFDEVTKTVPEKSLVRPLKRTGGRNNYGRVTCWHMGGGHKRMYRLIDFRRDKKNVEAVVKSIEYDPNRSSRIALLCYRDGEKRYILAPM
;
A
#
# COMPACT_ATOMS: atom_id res chain seq x y z
N MET A 1 -4.30 -11.01 -8.97
CA MET A 1 -5.28 -9.91 -8.89
C MET A 1 -6.16 -9.86 -10.14
N ALA A 2 -7.46 -10.02 -9.97
CA ALA A 2 -8.41 -9.95 -11.08
C ALA A 2 -8.67 -8.50 -11.56
N ILE A 3 -8.86 -8.35 -12.87
CA ILE A 3 -9.13 -7.05 -13.53
C ILE A 3 -10.63 -6.94 -13.80
N LYS A 4 -11.25 -5.87 -13.30
CA LYS A 4 -12.63 -5.49 -13.56
C LYS A 4 -12.69 -4.51 -14.74
N LYS A 5 -13.45 -4.86 -15.78
CA LYS A 5 -13.86 -3.92 -16.84
C LYS A 5 -15.17 -3.24 -16.44
N TYR A 6 -15.24 -1.91 -16.57
CA TYR A 6 -16.45 -1.16 -16.25
C TYR A 6 -17.38 -1.05 -17.46
N LYS A 7 -18.70 -0.94 -17.21
CA LYS A 7 -19.67 -0.65 -18.28
C LYS A 7 -19.41 0.77 -18.85
N PRO A 8 -19.50 0.96 -20.17
CA PRO A 8 -19.19 2.24 -20.83
C PRO A 8 -20.32 3.26 -20.68
N THR A 9 -20.59 3.71 -19.44
CA THR A 9 -21.64 4.70 -19.15
C THR A 9 -21.26 6.14 -19.56
N SER A 10 -19.97 6.41 -19.76
CA SER A 10 -19.45 7.70 -20.21
C SER A 10 -18.17 7.53 -21.03
N PRO A 11 -17.75 8.51 -21.85
CA PRO A 11 -16.52 8.42 -22.65
C PRO A 11 -15.27 8.11 -21.82
N GLY A 12 -15.14 8.75 -20.65
CA GLY A 12 -14.01 8.51 -19.74
C GLY A 12 -14.00 7.12 -19.08
N ARG A 13 -15.16 6.46 -18.99
CA ARG A 13 -15.28 5.11 -18.42
C ARG A 13 -15.13 3.99 -19.44
N ARG A 14 -15.22 4.29 -20.74
CA ARG A 14 -15.25 3.31 -21.85
C ARG A 14 -14.07 2.34 -21.82
N PHE A 15 -12.87 2.85 -21.59
CA PHE A 15 -11.63 2.04 -21.54
C PHE A 15 -11.12 1.82 -20.11
N GLN A 16 -11.88 2.27 -19.11
CA GLN A 16 -11.45 2.20 -17.72
C GLN A 16 -11.48 0.75 -17.24
N THR A 17 -10.37 0.33 -16.65
CA THR A 17 -10.24 -0.93 -15.92
C THR A 17 -9.83 -0.65 -14.47
N GLY A 18 -10.09 -1.59 -13.58
CA GLY A 18 -9.69 -1.50 -12.19
C GLY A 18 -9.45 -2.88 -11.57
N PHE A 19 -9.06 -2.91 -10.31
CA PHE A 19 -8.95 -4.15 -9.54
C PHE A 19 -10.27 -4.47 -8.84
N THR A 20 -10.58 -5.76 -8.66
CA THR A 20 -11.77 -6.21 -7.91
C THR A 20 -11.60 -6.12 -6.39
N PHE A 21 -10.36 -6.17 -5.90
CA PHE A 21 -9.99 -6.13 -4.47
C PHE A 21 -10.48 -7.34 -3.63
N ASP A 22 -10.79 -8.47 -4.26
CA ASP A 22 -11.33 -9.66 -3.57
C ASP A 22 -10.37 -10.24 -2.51
N GLU A 23 -9.06 -10.09 -2.71
CA GLU A 23 -8.02 -10.55 -1.78
C GLU A 23 -7.89 -9.65 -0.54
N VAL A 24 -8.45 -8.44 -0.55
CA VAL A 24 -8.31 -7.48 0.55
C VAL A 24 -9.31 -7.83 1.66
N THR A 25 -8.80 -8.37 2.76
CA THR A 25 -9.63 -8.80 3.90
C THR A 25 -9.89 -7.68 4.91
N LYS A 26 -9.10 -6.61 4.89
CA LYS A 26 -9.25 -5.48 5.80
C LYS A 26 -8.99 -4.15 5.11
N THR A 27 -9.84 -3.16 5.39
CA THR A 27 -9.79 -1.83 4.76
C THR A 27 -9.07 -0.77 5.61
N VAL A 28 -9.05 -0.97 6.93
CA VAL A 28 -8.43 -0.02 7.88
C VAL A 28 -7.04 -0.51 8.30
N PRO A 29 -5.99 0.31 8.15
CA PRO A 29 -4.62 -0.08 8.51
C PRO A 29 -4.41 -0.12 10.03
N GLU A 30 -3.38 -0.83 10.46
CA GLU A 30 -2.96 -0.91 11.87
C GLU A 30 -2.32 0.42 12.32
N LYS A 31 -2.96 1.11 13.28
CA LYS A 31 -2.60 2.48 13.71
C LYS A 31 -1.14 2.63 14.15
N SER A 32 -0.57 1.62 14.82
CA SER A 32 0.82 1.66 15.31
C SER A 32 1.86 1.66 14.17
N LEU A 33 1.51 1.04 13.03
CA LEU A 33 2.40 0.84 11.87
C LEU A 33 2.22 1.90 10.78
N VAL A 34 1.44 2.95 11.04
CA VAL A 34 1.17 4.03 10.09
C VAL A 34 1.98 5.27 10.45
N ARG A 35 2.57 5.93 9.45
CA ARG A 35 3.30 7.19 9.57
C ARG A 35 2.85 8.20 8.51
N PRO A 36 2.92 9.51 8.79
CA PRO A 36 2.64 10.52 7.77
C PRO A 36 3.71 10.47 6.67
N LEU A 37 3.28 10.52 5.40
CA LEU A 37 4.20 10.58 4.25
C LEU A 37 4.28 12.02 3.74
N LYS A 38 5.43 12.69 3.95
CA LYS A 38 5.68 14.01 3.39
C LYS A 38 5.84 13.91 1.88
N ARG A 39 5.14 14.77 1.14
CA ARG A 39 5.21 14.81 -0.32
C ARG A 39 6.24 15.85 -0.75
N THR A 40 7.09 15.49 -1.70
CA THR A 40 8.12 16.38 -2.23
C THR A 40 7.61 17.25 -3.38
N GLY A 41 6.57 16.81 -4.09
CA GLY A 41 6.06 17.51 -5.29
C GLY A 41 7.14 17.66 -6.37
N GLY A 42 8.06 16.71 -6.46
CA GLY A 42 9.17 16.73 -7.41
C GLY A 42 10.31 17.69 -7.08
N ARG A 43 10.29 18.31 -5.89
CA ARG A 43 11.30 19.29 -5.46
C ARG A 43 12.34 18.71 -4.50
N ASN A 44 13.56 19.23 -4.56
CA ASN A 44 14.64 18.91 -3.64
C ASN A 44 14.65 19.82 -2.39
N ASN A 45 15.66 19.67 -1.53
CA ASN A 45 15.86 20.48 -0.32
C ASN A 45 16.10 21.97 -0.58
N TYR A 46 16.57 22.36 -1.77
CA TYR A 46 16.71 23.75 -2.21
C TYR A 46 15.41 24.33 -2.81
N GLY A 47 14.32 23.55 -2.85
CA GLY A 47 13.03 23.96 -3.45
C GLY A 47 13.00 23.91 -4.98
N ARG A 48 14.07 23.44 -5.63
CA ARG A 48 14.15 23.34 -7.09
C ARG A 48 13.45 22.09 -7.58
N VAL A 49 12.76 22.18 -8.71
CA VAL A 49 12.17 21.01 -9.39
C VAL A 49 13.31 20.17 -9.96
N THR A 50 13.46 18.95 -9.44
CA THR A 50 14.44 17.97 -9.93
C THR A 50 13.76 16.81 -10.65
N CYS A 51 12.49 16.54 -10.33
CA CYS A 51 11.68 15.54 -11.00
C CYS A 51 10.38 16.18 -11.51
N TRP A 52 10.21 16.19 -12.83
CA TRP A 52 9.04 16.76 -13.50
C TRP A 52 7.81 15.86 -13.39
N HIS A 53 6.62 16.42 -13.65
CA HIS A 53 5.32 15.74 -13.64
C HIS A 53 4.92 15.07 -12.31
N MET A 54 5.46 15.56 -11.19
CA MET A 54 5.18 15.05 -9.85
C MET A 54 4.43 16.08 -9.00
N GLY A 55 3.17 15.80 -8.63
CA GLY A 55 2.37 16.69 -7.78
C GLY A 55 0.88 16.33 -7.78
N GLY A 56 0.08 16.98 -6.92
CA GLY A 56 -1.39 16.99 -7.00
C GLY A 56 -2.17 15.71 -6.65
N GLY A 57 -1.55 14.53 -6.53
CA GLY A 57 -2.30 13.28 -6.22
C GLY A 57 -2.96 13.23 -4.82
N HIS A 58 -3.66 12.13 -4.51
CA HIS A 58 -4.32 11.95 -3.20
C HIS A 58 -3.32 11.87 -2.03
N LYS A 59 -3.74 12.32 -0.82
CA LYS A 59 -2.94 12.20 0.42
C LYS A 59 -2.73 10.73 0.78
N ARG A 60 -1.52 10.37 1.22
CA ARG A 60 -1.15 9.00 1.57
C ARG A 60 -0.52 8.97 2.95
N MET A 61 -0.73 7.86 3.65
CA MET A 61 -0.01 7.52 4.86
C MET A 61 0.94 6.37 4.53
N TYR A 62 2.16 6.41 5.07
CA TYR A 62 3.14 5.35 4.90
C TYR A 62 2.81 4.18 5.84
N ARG A 63 2.87 2.93 5.32
CA ARG A 63 2.86 1.72 6.16
C ARG A 63 4.29 1.23 6.33
N LEU A 64 4.69 1.03 7.58
CA LEU A 64 6.00 0.48 7.94
C LEU A 64 6.02 -1.01 7.57
N ILE A 65 6.83 -1.37 6.58
CA ILE A 65 7.04 -2.76 6.17
C ILE A 65 8.35 -3.27 6.76
N ASP A 66 8.32 -4.51 7.20
CA ASP A 66 9.51 -5.29 7.49
C ASP A 66 10.10 -5.89 6.21
N PHE A 67 11.08 -5.17 5.64
CA PHE A 67 11.88 -5.68 4.52
C PHE A 67 13.08 -6.52 4.96
N ARG A 68 13.48 -6.42 6.24
CA ARG A 68 14.69 -7.09 6.75
C ARG A 68 14.42 -8.52 7.18
N ARG A 69 13.21 -8.81 7.68
CA ARG A 69 12.80 -10.12 8.19
C ARG A 69 13.82 -10.68 9.19
N ASP A 70 14.19 -9.86 10.16
CA ASP A 70 15.19 -10.17 11.19
C ASP A 70 14.69 -11.16 12.26
N LYS A 71 13.37 -11.24 12.46
CA LYS A 71 12.74 -12.24 13.36
C LYS A 71 12.82 -13.65 12.78
N LYS A 72 13.90 -14.36 13.09
CA LYS A 72 14.09 -15.77 12.78
C LYS A 72 13.48 -16.65 13.87
N ASN A 73 12.93 -17.79 13.47
CA ASN A 73 12.39 -18.83 14.38
C ASN A 73 11.21 -18.38 15.26
N VAL A 74 10.57 -17.25 14.95
CA VAL A 74 9.33 -16.83 15.61
C VAL A 74 8.18 -17.01 14.64
N GLU A 75 7.24 -17.87 15.02
CA GLU A 75 6.03 -18.11 14.25
C GLU A 75 5.17 -16.85 14.17
N ALA A 76 4.60 -16.61 12.99
CA ALA A 76 3.67 -15.52 12.75
C ALA A 76 2.46 -16.01 11.97
N VAL A 77 1.29 -15.49 12.34
CA VAL A 77 0.04 -15.76 11.64
C VAL A 77 -0.30 -14.58 10.75
N VAL A 78 -0.64 -14.85 9.50
CA VAL A 78 -1.19 -13.85 8.58
C VAL A 78 -2.61 -13.51 9.03
N LYS A 79 -2.80 -12.30 9.54
CA LYS A 79 -4.09 -11.85 10.08
C LYS A 79 -4.97 -11.19 9.02
N SER A 80 -4.38 -10.37 8.15
CA SER A 80 -5.11 -9.67 7.10
C SER A 80 -4.24 -9.39 5.88
N ILE A 81 -4.89 -9.26 4.72
CA ILE A 81 -4.31 -8.74 3.48
C ILE A 81 -4.95 -7.38 3.23
N GLU A 82 -4.12 -6.38 2.99
CA GLU A 82 -4.52 -4.98 2.95
C GLU A 82 -4.00 -4.29 1.69
N TYR A 83 -4.71 -3.23 1.29
CA TYR A 83 -4.26 -2.32 0.24
C TYR A 83 -3.22 -1.32 0.77
N ASP A 84 -2.14 -1.12 0.02
CA ASP A 84 -1.22 0.00 0.26
C ASP A 84 -1.11 0.95 -0.95
N PRO A 85 -1.61 2.21 -0.88
CA PRO A 85 -1.41 3.24 -1.89
C PRO A 85 0.04 3.67 -2.13
N ASN A 86 1.03 3.20 -1.35
CA ASN A 86 2.44 3.54 -1.54
C ASN A 86 3.18 2.58 -2.49
N ARG A 87 2.54 1.49 -2.94
CA ARG A 87 3.13 0.55 -3.90
C ARG A 87 2.07 -0.21 -4.70
N SER A 88 2.51 -1.04 -5.62
CA SER A 88 1.64 -1.90 -6.43
C SER A 88 1.20 -3.18 -5.72
N SER A 89 2.08 -3.78 -4.93
CA SER A 89 1.80 -5.03 -4.20
C SER A 89 0.88 -4.83 -2.99
N ARG A 90 0.12 -5.89 -2.65
CA ARG A 90 -0.62 -5.98 -1.39
C ARG A 90 0.33 -6.18 -0.22
N ILE A 91 -0.12 -5.83 0.97
CA ILE A 91 0.62 -6.09 2.20
C ILE A 91 -0.15 -7.04 3.09
N ALA A 92 0.57 -7.93 3.77
CA ALA A 92 0.00 -8.83 4.75
C ALA A 92 0.38 -8.35 6.15
N LEU A 93 -0.59 -8.28 7.05
CA LEU A 93 -0.37 -8.02 8.47
C LEU A 93 -0.05 -9.34 9.16
N LEU A 94 1.18 -9.46 9.66
CA LEU A 94 1.62 -10.56 10.50
C LEU A 94 1.38 -10.22 11.97
N CYS A 95 0.85 -11.19 12.72
CA CYS A 95 0.87 -11.19 14.18
C CYS A 95 1.80 -12.30 14.63
N TYR A 96 2.93 -11.91 15.22
CA TYR A 96 3.90 -12.84 15.78
C TYR A 96 3.39 -13.39 17.12
N ARG A 97 3.90 -14.57 17.50
CA ARG A 97 3.56 -15.22 18.78
C ARG A 97 3.97 -14.40 20.00
N ASP A 98 4.96 -13.53 19.87
CA ASP A 98 5.39 -12.58 20.90
C ASP A 98 4.49 -11.33 21.03
N GLY A 99 3.43 -11.24 20.21
CA GLY A 99 2.47 -10.14 20.23
C GLY A 99 2.84 -8.98 19.32
N GLU A 100 4.03 -8.97 18.71
CA GLU A 100 4.40 -7.92 17.78
C GLU A 100 3.64 -8.07 16.45
N LYS A 101 3.31 -6.93 15.84
CA LYS A 101 2.68 -6.89 14.53
C LYS A 101 3.61 -6.23 13.52
N ARG A 102 3.70 -6.81 12.33
CA ARG A 102 4.48 -6.23 11.23
C ARG A 102 3.74 -6.40 9.92
N TYR A 103 3.97 -5.46 9.00
CA TYR A 103 3.58 -5.66 7.61
C TYR A 103 4.72 -6.31 6.83
N ILE A 104 4.35 -7.24 5.95
CA ILE A 104 5.22 -7.74 4.89
C ILE A 104 4.56 -7.51 3.53
N LEU A 105 5.34 -7.62 2.46
CA LEU A 105 4.74 -7.79 1.13
C LEU A 105 4.00 -9.12 1.10
N ALA A 106 2.75 -9.09 0.65
CA ALA A 106 1.98 -10.32 0.44
C ALA A 106 2.58 -11.06 -0.76
N PRO A 107 3.10 -12.29 -0.59
CA PRO A 107 3.40 -13.15 -1.73
C PRO A 107 2.06 -13.60 -2.30
N MET A 108 1.83 -13.28 -3.56
CA MET A 108 0.67 -13.75 -4.32
C MET A 108 1.13 -14.73 -5.39
#